data_AF-A0A7V9AJU9-F1
#
_entry.id   AF-A0A7V9AJU9-F1
#
_cell.length_a   1.000
_cell.length_b   1.000
_cell.length_c   1.000
_cell.angle_alpha   90.00
_cell.angle_beta   90.00
_cell.angle_gamma   90.00
#
_symmetry.space_group_name_H-M   'P 1'
#
loop_
_entity.id
_entity.type
_entity.pdbx_description
1 polymer ?
#
loop_
_entity_poly.entity_id
_entity_poly.type
_entity_poly.pdbx_seq_one_letter_code
_entity_poly.pdbx_strand_id
1 'polypeptide(L)'
;MAYRFLLEVPKTLADDASAVVSTVSDAQVLVVRNSHGLGFDDPYVDMSIAAHSLQVIEQLYRWIDELGLSRPESRVVVGLVLHGGRRLALHEMTRSRLIAAIRRDQPWVEHTLPKIGEHERDHVRADAAPPAGPAGAVAITTAPSRTVTSHTVLGVDMIDTEDTLIVGGTDYAVIPVLEIGAAERFYREVFGLQLLRRVRRDAEGGWEEVEHAYVHERAMRDNVEADIVFLGNGALGLALRRAGRAARLDYARIENAVGITVDAQSAARIKAMVLMRGYTLLGSTPDGFEFRDPFGVAWSIRRAA
;
A
#
# COMPACT_ATOMS: atom_id res chain seq x y z
N MET A 1 -8.47 -2.32 -1.39
CA MET A 1 -7.59 -3.50 -1.43
C MET A 1 -7.52 -3.96 -2.87
N ALA A 2 -6.33 -4.12 -3.45
CA ALA A 2 -6.18 -4.44 -4.88
C ALA A 2 -5.99 -5.94 -5.08
N TYR A 3 -6.97 -6.64 -5.64
CA TYR A 3 -6.90 -8.03 -6.05
C TYR A 3 -5.87 -8.22 -7.15
N ARG A 4 -5.11 -9.31 -7.08
CA ARG A 4 -4.22 -9.78 -8.15
C ARG A 4 -4.53 -11.22 -8.49
N PHE A 5 -4.57 -11.51 -9.78
CA PHE A 5 -4.74 -12.85 -10.31
C PHE A 5 -4.14 -12.93 -11.72
N LEU A 6 -3.80 -14.15 -12.14
CA LEU A 6 -3.31 -14.42 -13.50
C LEU A 6 -4.48 -14.90 -14.35
N LEU A 7 -4.74 -14.21 -15.45
CA LEU A 7 -5.66 -14.65 -16.48
C LEU A 7 -4.87 -15.33 -17.59
N GLU A 8 -5.17 -16.59 -17.87
CA GLU A 8 -4.58 -17.38 -18.93
C GLU A 8 -5.53 -17.40 -20.12
N VAL A 9 -5.10 -16.81 -21.24
CA VAL A 9 -5.90 -16.68 -22.48
C VAL A 9 -5.09 -17.11 -23.69
N PRO A 10 -5.73 -17.59 -24.77
CA PRO A 10 -5.04 -17.79 -26.04
C PRO A 10 -4.42 -16.47 -26.50
N LYS A 11 -3.21 -16.54 -27.08
CA LYS A 11 -2.49 -15.37 -27.57
C LYS A 11 -3.29 -14.56 -28.59
N THR A 12 -4.12 -15.22 -29.40
CA THR A 12 -5.01 -14.57 -30.38
C THR A 12 -6.10 -13.70 -29.74
N LEU A 13 -6.44 -13.94 -28.47
CA LEU A 13 -7.46 -13.23 -27.72
C LEU A 13 -6.88 -12.27 -26.66
N ALA A 14 -5.56 -12.14 -26.60
CA ALA A 14 -4.88 -11.36 -25.55
C ALA A 14 -5.20 -9.86 -25.63
N ASP A 15 -5.23 -9.30 -26.84
CA ASP A 15 -5.53 -7.88 -27.05
C ASP A 15 -6.99 -7.57 -26.70
N ASP A 16 -7.91 -8.44 -27.10
CA ASP A 16 -9.33 -8.34 -26.76
C ASP A 16 -9.56 -8.45 -25.24
N ALA A 17 -8.91 -9.43 -24.59
CA ALA A 17 -8.96 -9.57 -23.13
C ALA A 17 -8.41 -8.32 -22.42
N SER A 18 -7.34 -7.72 -22.95
CA SER A 18 -6.77 -6.48 -22.41
C SER A 18 -7.73 -5.29 -22.55
N ALA A 19 -8.40 -5.18 -23.70
CA ALA A 19 -9.41 -4.16 -23.94
C ALA A 19 -10.58 -4.31 -22.97
N VAL A 20 -11.08 -5.53 -22.74
CA VAL A 20 -12.14 -5.84 -21.78
C VAL A 20 -11.74 -5.44 -20.36
N VAL A 21 -10.54 -5.80 -19.91
CA VAL A 21 -10.03 -5.39 -18.59
C VAL A 21 -9.97 -3.87 -18.47
N SER A 22 -9.54 -3.18 -19.54
CA SER A 22 -9.41 -1.72 -19.57
C SER A 22 -10.74 -0.97 -19.57
N THR A 23 -11.87 -1.65 -19.83
CA THR A 23 -13.22 -1.05 -19.67
C THR A 23 -13.58 -0.80 -18.21
N VAL A 24 -12.91 -1.46 -17.28
CA VAL A 24 -13.14 -1.35 -15.84
C VAL A 24 -12.14 -0.37 -15.24
N SER A 25 -12.63 0.77 -14.77
CA SER A 25 -11.81 1.94 -14.37
C SER A 25 -10.76 1.65 -13.30
N ASP A 26 -10.94 0.60 -12.51
CA ASP A 26 -10.08 0.22 -11.39
C ASP A 26 -9.33 -1.09 -11.60
N ALA A 27 -9.32 -1.62 -12.84
CA ALA A 27 -8.59 -2.82 -13.26
C ALA A 27 -7.58 -2.52 -14.37
N GLN A 28 -6.45 -3.24 -14.36
CA GLN A 28 -5.39 -3.09 -15.35
C GLN A 28 -4.62 -4.40 -15.56
N VAL A 29 -4.21 -4.64 -16.80
CA VAL A 29 -3.21 -5.65 -17.16
C VAL A 29 -1.80 -5.09 -16.89
N LEU A 30 -1.07 -5.71 -15.96
CA LEU A 30 0.26 -5.26 -15.54
C LEU A 30 1.38 -5.85 -16.42
N VAL A 31 1.27 -7.13 -16.72
CA VAL A 31 2.30 -7.90 -17.44
C VAL A 31 1.59 -8.93 -18.31
N VAL A 32 2.04 -9.05 -19.56
CA VAL A 32 1.69 -10.15 -20.45
C VAL A 32 2.95 -10.96 -20.70
N ARG A 33 2.91 -12.27 -20.46
CA ARG A 33 4.03 -13.19 -20.68
C ARG A 33 3.53 -14.48 -21.32
N ASN A 34 4.44 -15.28 -21.86
CA ASN A 34 4.08 -16.60 -22.36
C ASN A 34 3.54 -17.46 -21.21
N SER A 35 2.44 -18.19 -21.45
CA SER A 35 1.90 -19.13 -20.47
C SER A 35 2.87 -20.29 -20.26
N HIS A 36 2.87 -20.80 -19.03
CA HIS A 36 3.66 -21.97 -18.64
C HIS A 36 2.87 -23.30 -18.79
N GLY A 37 1.67 -23.29 -19.39
CA GLY A 37 0.64 -24.24 -18.98
C GLY A 37 -0.21 -24.98 -20.02
N LEU A 38 -0.38 -24.49 -21.25
CA LEU A 38 -1.35 -25.10 -22.17
C LEU A 38 -0.77 -25.28 -23.58
N GLY A 39 -0.35 -26.52 -23.87
CA GLY A 39 -0.17 -27.05 -25.23
C GLY A 39 0.97 -26.47 -26.07
N PHE A 40 1.63 -27.32 -26.83
CA PHE A 40 2.61 -26.88 -27.83
C PHE A 40 1.93 -26.25 -29.08
N ASP A 41 0.66 -26.60 -29.32
CA ASP A 41 -0.04 -26.30 -30.56
C ASP A 41 -0.87 -24.99 -30.54
N ASP A 42 -1.25 -24.47 -29.36
CA ASP A 42 -1.96 -23.20 -29.20
C ASP A 42 -1.22 -22.31 -28.19
N PRO A 43 -0.54 -21.23 -28.60
CA PRO A 43 0.22 -20.41 -27.66
C PRO A 43 -0.74 -19.64 -26.74
N TYR A 44 -0.73 -19.98 -25.46
CA TYR A 44 -1.40 -19.20 -24.41
C TYR A 44 -0.48 -18.11 -23.85
N VAL A 45 -1.08 -17.05 -23.32
CA VAL A 45 -0.39 -16.00 -22.57
C VAL A 45 -0.99 -15.86 -21.17
N ASP A 46 -0.11 -15.61 -20.21
CA ASP A 46 -0.44 -15.24 -18.86
C ASP A 46 -0.52 -13.71 -18.77
N MET A 47 -1.70 -13.20 -18.41
CA MET A 47 -1.96 -11.79 -18.17
C MET A 47 -2.10 -11.56 -16.66
N SER A 48 -1.17 -10.82 -16.06
CA SER A 48 -1.26 -10.44 -14.65
C SER A 48 -2.24 -9.28 -14.52
N ILE A 49 -3.40 -9.52 -13.91
CA ILE A 49 -4.42 -8.49 -13.71
C ILE A 49 -4.35 -7.98 -12.28
N ALA A 50 -4.37 -6.66 -12.12
CA ALA A 50 -4.58 -5.99 -10.85
C ALA A 50 -5.89 -5.21 -10.90
N ALA A 51 -6.74 -5.37 -9.88
CA ALA A 51 -8.03 -4.68 -9.82
C ALA A 51 -8.40 -4.30 -8.38
N HIS A 52 -8.97 -3.12 -8.15
CA HIS A 52 -9.43 -2.71 -6.80
C HIS A 52 -10.79 -3.30 -6.43
N SER A 53 -11.57 -3.68 -7.44
CA SER A 53 -12.81 -4.41 -7.33
C SER A 53 -12.78 -5.65 -8.22
N LEU A 54 -13.64 -6.62 -7.94
CA LEU A 54 -13.81 -7.81 -8.78
C LEU A 54 -14.90 -7.59 -9.85
N GLN A 55 -15.25 -6.34 -10.17
CA GLN A 55 -16.15 -6.01 -11.29
C GLN A 55 -15.58 -6.46 -12.63
N VAL A 56 -14.24 -6.49 -12.76
CA VAL A 56 -13.55 -7.07 -13.92
C VAL A 56 -13.96 -8.51 -14.21
N ILE A 57 -14.32 -9.29 -13.18
CA ILE A 57 -14.80 -10.67 -13.37
C ILE A 57 -16.13 -10.68 -14.12
N GLU A 58 -17.03 -9.73 -13.85
CA GLU A 58 -18.30 -9.64 -14.58
C GLU A 58 -18.09 -9.34 -16.07
N GLN A 59 -17.18 -8.42 -16.39
CA GLN A 59 -16.84 -8.11 -17.78
C GLN A 59 -16.17 -9.28 -18.49
N LEU A 60 -15.27 -10.01 -17.80
CA LEU A 60 -14.65 -11.22 -18.35
C LEU A 60 -15.69 -12.31 -18.64
N TYR A 61 -16.66 -12.53 -17.75
CA TYR A 61 -17.73 -13.50 -18.00
C TYR A 61 -18.63 -13.09 -19.18
N ARG A 62 -18.98 -11.80 -19.26
CA ARG A 62 -19.76 -11.29 -20.38
C ARG A 62 -19.01 -11.49 -21.70
N TRP A 63 -17.72 -11.18 -21.73
CA TRP A 63 -16.87 -11.34 -22.91
C TRP A 63 -16.76 -12.81 -23.37
N ILE A 64 -16.53 -13.76 -22.46
CA ILE A 64 -16.50 -15.19 -22.83
C ILE A 64 -17.87 -15.69 -23.30
N ASP A 65 -18.97 -15.17 -22.74
CA ASP A 65 -20.33 -15.50 -23.15
C ASP A 65 -20.60 -14.98 -24.58
N GLU A 66 -20.18 -13.75 -24.89
CA GLU A 66 -20.28 -13.13 -26.22
C GLU A 66 -19.45 -13.88 -27.29
N LEU A 67 -18.28 -14.41 -26.92
CA LEU A 67 -17.44 -15.24 -27.79
C LEU A 67 -17.90 -16.71 -27.88
N GLY A 68 -18.92 -17.11 -27.10
CA GLY A 68 -19.39 -18.49 -27.05
C GLY A 68 -18.41 -19.48 -26.39
N LEU A 69 -17.42 -18.97 -25.66
CA LEU A 69 -16.36 -19.74 -24.99
C LEU A 69 -16.82 -20.35 -23.66
N SER A 70 -18.00 -19.97 -23.17
CA SER A 70 -18.61 -20.53 -21.97
C SER A 70 -19.18 -21.94 -22.17
N ARG A 71 -19.18 -22.45 -23.41
CA ARG A 71 -19.69 -23.79 -23.73
C ARG A 71 -18.63 -24.85 -23.43
N PRO A 72 -19.01 -25.99 -22.81
CA PRO A 72 -18.08 -27.07 -22.49
C PRO A 72 -17.45 -27.73 -23.73
N GLU A 73 -18.07 -27.57 -24.91
CA GLU A 73 -17.53 -28.05 -26.20
C GLU A 73 -16.53 -27.10 -26.87
N SER A 74 -16.26 -25.92 -26.28
CA SER A 74 -15.23 -25.01 -26.79
C SER A 74 -13.84 -25.62 -26.65
N ARG A 75 -13.08 -25.67 -27.75
CA ARG A 75 -11.67 -26.08 -27.72
C ARG A 75 -10.75 -25.05 -27.07
N VAL A 76 -11.23 -23.80 -26.97
CA VAL A 76 -10.52 -22.68 -26.40
C VAL A 76 -10.94 -22.50 -24.94
N VAL A 77 -9.97 -22.55 -24.04
CA VAL A 77 -10.21 -22.50 -22.58
C VAL A 77 -9.59 -21.23 -22.01
N VAL A 78 -10.41 -20.31 -21.52
CA VAL A 78 -9.92 -19.20 -20.70
C VAL A 78 -9.81 -19.66 -19.26
N GLY A 79 -8.63 -19.50 -18.66
CA GLY A 79 -8.31 -19.95 -17.31
C GLY A 79 -7.92 -18.81 -16.39
N LEU A 80 -8.07 -19.02 -15.09
CA LEU A 80 -7.49 -18.20 -14.04
C LEU A 80 -6.50 -19.04 -13.24
N VAL A 81 -5.28 -18.55 -13.10
CA VAL A 81 -4.23 -19.21 -12.31
C VAL A 81 -4.12 -18.48 -10.98
N LEU A 82 -4.40 -19.23 -9.91
CA LEU A 82 -4.24 -18.79 -8.53
C LEU A 82 -2.76 -18.75 -8.14
N HIS A 83 -2.40 -17.96 -7.13
CA HIS A 83 -1.06 -17.86 -6.55
C HIS A 83 -0.52 -19.22 -6.11
N GLY A 84 -1.38 -20.10 -5.58
CA GLY A 84 -1.03 -21.49 -5.28
C GLY A 84 -0.78 -22.40 -6.50
N GLY A 85 -0.77 -21.85 -7.72
CA GLY A 85 -0.56 -22.58 -8.98
C GLY A 85 -1.79 -23.35 -9.48
N ARG A 86 -2.90 -23.33 -8.73
CA ARG A 86 -4.16 -23.99 -9.14
C ARG A 86 -4.78 -23.24 -10.30
N ARG A 87 -5.06 -23.96 -11.39
CA ARG A 87 -5.77 -23.46 -12.56
C ARG A 87 -7.26 -23.67 -12.42
N LEU A 88 -8.03 -22.67 -12.82
CA LEU A 88 -9.48 -22.62 -12.74
C LEU A 88 -10.02 -22.22 -14.11
N ALA A 89 -10.67 -23.15 -14.82
CA ALA A 89 -11.29 -22.83 -16.09
C ALA A 89 -12.55 -21.98 -15.85
N LEU A 90 -12.68 -20.86 -16.57
CA LEU A 90 -13.79 -19.93 -16.35
C LEU A 90 -15.16 -20.56 -16.69
N HIS A 91 -15.21 -21.46 -17.68
CA HIS A 91 -16.44 -22.15 -18.09
C HIS A 91 -16.92 -23.19 -17.07
N GLU A 92 -16.03 -23.72 -16.23
CA GLU A 92 -16.37 -24.70 -15.18
C GLU A 92 -16.79 -24.05 -13.85
N MET A 93 -16.56 -22.73 -13.72
CA MET A 93 -16.82 -21.99 -12.50
C MET A 93 -17.96 -21.00 -12.65
N THR A 94 -18.71 -20.83 -11.57
CA THR A 94 -19.64 -19.70 -11.46
C THR A 94 -18.90 -18.45 -11.00
N ARG A 95 -19.40 -17.28 -11.43
CA ARG A 95 -18.86 -15.95 -11.06
C ARG A 95 -18.59 -15.83 -9.55
N SER A 96 -19.56 -16.20 -8.73
CA SER A 96 -19.46 -16.12 -7.26
C SER A 96 -18.38 -17.04 -6.70
N ARG A 97 -18.20 -18.24 -7.28
CA ARG A 97 -17.14 -19.17 -6.87
C ARG A 97 -15.76 -18.65 -7.27
N LEU A 98 -15.63 -18.04 -8.46
CA LEU A 98 -14.37 -17.46 -8.91
C LEU A 98 -13.95 -16.27 -8.03
N ILE A 99 -14.90 -15.38 -7.73
CA ILE A 99 -14.69 -14.26 -6.79
C ILE A 99 -14.24 -14.77 -5.42
N ALA A 100 -14.90 -15.80 -4.89
CA ALA A 100 -14.52 -16.39 -3.61
C ALA A 100 -13.12 -17.03 -3.65
N ALA A 101 -12.77 -17.68 -4.75
CA ALA A 101 -11.45 -18.26 -4.96
C ALA A 101 -10.35 -17.19 -5.00
N ILE A 102 -10.54 -16.12 -5.78
CA ILE A 102 -9.60 -15.00 -5.87
C ILE A 102 -9.43 -14.36 -4.49
N ARG A 103 -10.52 -14.07 -3.78
CA ARG A 103 -10.46 -13.48 -2.43
C ARG A 103 -9.65 -14.31 -1.44
N ARG A 104 -9.75 -15.64 -1.48
CA ARG A 104 -9.03 -16.53 -0.56
C ARG A 104 -7.55 -16.69 -0.91
N ASP A 105 -7.23 -16.55 -2.18
CA ASP A 105 -5.90 -16.77 -2.73
C ASP A 105 -5.00 -15.52 -2.69
N GLN A 106 -5.50 -14.40 -2.16
CA GLN A 106 -4.68 -13.21 -2.04
C GLN A 106 -3.59 -13.40 -0.98
N PRO A 107 -2.32 -13.10 -1.30
CA PRO A 107 -1.18 -13.39 -0.42
C PRO A 107 -1.24 -12.67 0.94
N TRP A 108 -2.00 -11.57 1.06
CA TRP A 108 -2.22 -10.92 2.36
C TRP A 108 -3.29 -11.60 3.21
N VAL A 109 -4.19 -12.41 2.64
CA VAL A 109 -5.27 -13.06 3.40
C VAL A 109 -4.72 -14.13 4.35
N GLU A 110 -3.60 -14.78 3.99
CA GLU A 110 -2.86 -15.67 4.90
C GLU A 110 -2.18 -14.92 6.06
N HIS A 111 -1.95 -13.62 5.92
CA HIS A 111 -1.24 -12.79 6.92
C HIS A 111 -2.14 -11.81 7.69
N THR A 112 -3.41 -11.64 7.30
CA THR A 112 -4.32 -10.63 7.91
C THR A 112 -5.62 -11.19 8.47
N LEU A 113 -5.97 -12.45 8.18
CA LEU A 113 -7.03 -13.12 8.94
C LEU A 113 -6.42 -13.73 10.21
N PRO A 114 -6.84 -13.31 11.42
CA PRO A 114 -6.54 -14.09 12.61
C PRO A 114 -7.12 -15.48 12.40
N LYS A 115 -6.29 -16.51 12.58
CA LYS A 115 -6.68 -17.92 12.55
C LYS A 115 -7.59 -18.24 13.74
N ILE A 116 -8.79 -17.69 13.77
CA ILE A 116 -9.78 -18.02 14.78
C ILE A 116 -10.40 -19.36 14.34
N GLY A 117 -9.91 -20.46 14.90
CA GLY A 117 -10.46 -21.80 14.67
C GLY A 117 -9.44 -22.95 14.58
N GLU A 118 -8.14 -22.66 14.46
CA GLU A 118 -7.08 -23.67 14.52
C GLU A 118 -6.38 -23.62 15.90
N HIS A 119 -7.14 -23.87 16.97
CA HIS A 119 -6.57 -24.30 18.23
C HIS A 119 -6.96 -25.76 18.43
N GLU A 120 -5.96 -26.60 18.69
CA GLU A 120 -6.12 -27.96 19.19
C GLU A 120 -7.23 -28.00 20.23
N ARG A 121 -8.13 -28.97 20.09
CA ARG A 121 -9.16 -29.26 21.10
C ARG A 121 -8.47 -29.90 22.30
N ASP A 122 -7.79 -29.08 23.10
CA ASP A 122 -7.42 -29.50 24.44
C ASP A 122 -8.69 -29.48 25.30
N HIS A 123 -9.06 -30.68 25.74
CA HIS A 123 -10.22 -30.96 26.56
C HIS A 123 -10.13 -30.21 27.89
N VAL A 124 -10.85 -29.08 28.00
CA VAL A 124 -11.20 -28.50 29.31
C VAL A 124 -12.71 -28.35 29.42
N ARG A 125 -13.20 -29.15 30.38
CA ARG A 125 -14.52 -29.27 31.00
C ARG A 125 -15.38 -28.00 30.95
N ALA A 126 -16.61 -28.19 30.47
CA ALA A 126 -17.69 -27.21 30.50
C ALA A 126 -18.09 -26.86 31.93
N ASP A 127 -18.11 -25.57 32.25
CA ASP A 127 -19.12 -24.91 33.10
C ASP A 127 -18.81 -23.40 33.19
N ALA A 128 -19.46 -22.61 32.31
CA ALA A 128 -19.83 -21.21 32.57
C ALA A 128 -20.62 -20.67 31.36
N ALA A 129 -21.86 -20.26 31.61
CA ALA A 129 -22.75 -19.65 30.62
C ALA A 129 -22.26 -18.25 30.17
N PRO A 130 -22.49 -17.84 28.91
CA PRO A 130 -22.09 -16.53 28.41
C PRO A 130 -23.10 -15.44 28.83
N PRO A 131 -22.67 -14.22 29.24
CA PRO A 131 -23.54 -13.06 29.24
C PRO A 131 -23.71 -12.52 27.81
N ALA A 132 -24.96 -12.16 27.50
CA ALA A 132 -25.42 -11.67 26.21
C ALA A 132 -24.71 -10.38 25.76
N GLY A 133 -24.24 -10.34 24.51
CA GLY A 133 -23.82 -9.12 23.84
C GLY A 133 -25.01 -8.43 23.15
N PRO A 134 -25.06 -7.08 23.11
CA PRO A 134 -26.04 -6.40 22.28
C PRO A 134 -25.55 -6.38 20.82
N ALA A 135 -26.46 -6.75 19.93
CA ALA A 135 -26.40 -6.46 18.51
C ALA A 135 -26.39 -4.94 18.28
N GLY A 136 -25.50 -4.48 17.40
CA GLY A 136 -25.41 -3.09 17.00
C GLY A 136 -24.72 -2.98 15.64
N ALA A 137 -25.47 -3.22 14.57
CA ALA A 137 -25.11 -2.75 13.25
C ALA A 137 -25.07 -1.21 13.29
N VAL A 138 -23.95 -0.58 12.94
CA VAL A 138 -23.88 0.86 12.73
C VAL A 138 -23.13 1.17 11.44
N ALA A 139 -23.80 1.99 10.64
CA ALA A 139 -23.49 2.44 9.31
C ALA A 139 -22.08 2.99 9.12
N ILE A 140 -21.47 2.63 7.99
CA ILE A 140 -20.28 3.29 7.46
C ILE A 140 -20.72 4.68 6.99
N THR A 141 -20.37 5.70 7.76
CA THR A 141 -20.54 7.10 7.37
C THR A 141 -19.23 7.55 6.74
N THR A 142 -19.29 7.94 5.46
CA THR A 142 -18.20 8.59 4.74
C THR A 142 -17.97 9.98 5.33
N ALA A 143 -16.84 10.20 5.99
CA ALA A 143 -16.38 11.53 6.39
C ALA A 143 -15.31 12.03 5.40
N PRO A 144 -15.34 13.32 4.99
CA PRO A 144 -14.34 13.90 4.12
C PRO A 144 -12.99 14.05 4.86
N SER A 145 -11.89 13.66 4.19
CA SER A 145 -10.53 13.92 4.67
C SER A 145 -10.24 15.41 4.68
N ARG A 146 -10.03 15.98 5.87
CA ARG A 146 -9.39 17.29 6.02
C ARG A 146 -8.81 17.46 7.43
N THR A 147 -7.53 17.12 7.58
CA THR A 147 -6.68 17.70 8.63
C THR A 147 -5.26 17.84 8.08
N VAL A 148 -4.83 19.09 7.89
CA VAL A 148 -3.42 19.46 7.80
C VAL A 148 -2.96 19.62 9.25
N THR A 149 -1.86 18.96 9.63
CA THR A 149 -1.30 19.12 10.98
C THR A 149 -0.70 20.52 11.12
N SER A 150 -1.50 21.48 11.59
CA SER A 150 -0.98 22.75 12.12
C SER A 150 -0.55 22.50 13.55
N HIS A 151 0.75 22.63 13.83
CA HIS A 151 1.26 22.57 15.19
C HIS A 151 0.93 23.87 15.93
N THR A 152 0.03 23.81 16.90
CA THR A 152 -0.21 24.91 17.85
C THR A 152 0.94 24.96 18.85
N VAL A 153 1.71 26.04 18.85
CA VAL A 153 2.70 26.33 19.89
C VAL A 153 1.95 26.67 21.18
N LEU A 154 2.08 25.83 22.20
CA LEU A 154 1.56 26.11 23.55
C LEU A 154 2.62 26.90 24.31
N GLY A 155 2.30 28.15 24.63
CA GLY A 155 3.15 29.05 25.43
C GLY A 155 3.38 30.37 24.72
N VAL A 156 2.31 31.13 24.54
CA VAL A 156 2.39 32.51 24.08
C VAL A 156 1.64 33.33 25.11
N ASP A 157 2.39 33.99 26.00
CA ASP A 157 1.85 35.07 26.82
C ASP A 157 1.23 36.10 25.88
N MET A 158 0.06 36.62 26.25
CA MET A 158 -0.81 37.49 25.45
C MET A 158 -0.04 38.34 24.43
N ILE A 159 0.06 37.88 23.17
CA ILE A 159 0.62 38.68 22.07
C ILE A 159 -0.39 39.79 21.81
N ASP A 160 0.02 41.03 22.11
CA ASP A 160 -0.67 42.22 21.67
C ASP A 160 -0.74 42.19 20.13
N THR A 161 -1.82 42.71 19.54
CA THR A 161 -2.16 42.50 18.12
C THR A 161 -1.14 43.11 17.13
N GLU A 162 -0.08 43.75 17.64
CA GLU A 162 1.02 44.36 16.88
C GLU A 162 2.35 43.57 16.98
N ASP A 163 2.45 42.54 17.84
CA ASP A 163 3.69 41.78 18.02
C ASP A 163 3.84 40.68 16.96
N THR A 164 4.86 40.83 16.11
CA THR A 164 5.16 39.88 15.04
C THR A 164 5.90 38.67 15.64
N LEU A 165 5.24 37.52 15.74
CA LEU A 165 5.88 36.27 16.13
C LEU A 165 6.90 35.84 15.05
N ILE A 166 8.18 36.06 15.29
CA ILE A 166 9.26 35.54 14.44
C ILE A 166 9.61 34.12 14.91
N VAL A 167 9.00 33.12 14.28
CA VAL A 167 9.38 31.72 14.49
C VAL A 167 10.69 31.45 13.74
N GLY A 168 11.80 31.35 14.47
CA GLY A 168 13.09 30.94 13.93
C GLY A 168 13.22 29.42 13.94
N GLY A 169 13.35 28.79 12.77
CA GLY A 169 13.56 27.34 12.67
C GLY A 169 13.35 26.76 11.28
N THR A 170 13.74 25.51 11.08
CA THR A 170 13.34 24.71 9.91
C THR A 170 12.22 23.76 10.34
N ASP A 171 11.09 23.81 9.65
CA ASP A 171 9.96 22.92 9.94
C ASP A 171 10.24 21.51 9.41
N TYR A 172 10.04 20.51 10.28
CA TYR A 172 10.19 19.10 9.94
C TYR A 172 8.88 18.36 10.23
N ALA A 173 8.38 17.61 9.24
CA ALA A 173 7.37 16.60 9.53
C ALA A 173 8.03 15.42 10.25
N VAL A 174 7.56 15.12 11.47
CA VAL A 174 8.12 14.03 12.29
C VAL A 174 7.41 12.72 11.96
N ILE A 175 8.18 11.74 11.51
CA ILE A 175 7.67 10.43 11.10
C ILE A 175 8.26 9.36 12.03
N PRO A 176 7.43 8.69 12.87
CA PRO A 176 7.90 7.57 13.66
C PRO A 176 8.12 6.35 12.76
N VAL A 177 9.28 5.71 12.89
CA VAL A 177 9.66 4.54 12.10
C VAL A 177 10.26 3.46 12.99
N LEU A 178 10.02 2.20 12.65
CA LEU A 178 10.65 1.06 13.34
C LEU A 178 12.12 0.93 12.96
N GLU A 179 12.41 1.06 11.66
CA GLU A 179 13.75 0.92 11.10
C GLU A 179 14.13 2.18 10.31
N ILE A 180 15.06 2.96 10.85
CA ILE A 180 15.51 4.20 10.22
C ILE A 180 16.20 3.92 8.88
N GLY A 181 16.99 2.86 8.76
CA GLY A 181 17.72 2.57 7.52
C GLY A 181 16.81 2.37 6.31
N ALA A 182 15.71 1.64 6.49
CA ALA A 182 14.72 1.43 5.44
C ALA A 182 14.00 2.74 5.08
N ALA A 183 13.59 3.50 6.09
CA ALA A 183 12.90 4.78 5.91
C ALA A 183 13.78 5.84 5.23
N GLU A 184 15.02 5.98 5.69
CA GLU A 184 15.97 6.92 5.12
C GLU A 184 16.17 6.64 3.63
N ARG A 185 16.44 5.38 3.26
CA ARG A 185 16.61 4.98 1.86
C ARG A 185 15.37 5.29 1.03
N PHE A 186 14.19 4.94 1.54
CA PHE A 186 12.92 5.19 0.86
C PHE A 186 12.71 6.67 0.56
N TYR A 187 12.80 7.54 1.57
CA TYR A 187 12.50 8.97 1.42
C TYR A 187 13.53 9.68 0.53
N ARG A 188 14.78 9.25 0.55
CA ARG A 188 15.82 9.73 -0.36
C ARG A 188 15.56 9.31 -1.81
N GLU A 189 15.14 8.07 -2.04
CA GLU A 189 14.85 7.56 -3.40
C GLU A 189 13.58 8.17 -4.00
N VAL A 190 12.50 8.26 -3.21
CA VAL A 190 11.19 8.68 -3.70
C VAL A 190 11.09 10.20 -3.85
N PHE A 191 11.56 10.96 -2.87
CA PHE A 191 11.44 12.42 -2.85
C PHE A 191 12.77 13.15 -3.14
N GLY A 192 13.84 12.41 -3.42
CA GLY A 192 15.16 13.00 -3.66
C GLY A 192 15.73 13.69 -2.43
N LEU A 193 15.27 13.34 -1.22
CA LEU A 193 15.71 13.98 0.00
C LEU A 193 17.20 13.74 0.24
N GLN A 194 17.86 14.75 0.78
CA GLN A 194 19.25 14.68 1.19
C GLN A 194 19.33 14.46 2.69
N LEU A 195 20.34 13.71 3.13
CA LEU A 195 20.65 13.58 4.54
C LEU A 195 21.24 14.89 5.04
N LEU A 196 20.61 15.50 6.05
CA LEU A 196 21.12 16.71 6.69
C LEU A 196 22.00 16.37 7.89
N ARG A 197 21.48 15.54 8.81
CA ARG A 197 22.21 15.06 9.98
C ARG A 197 21.54 13.83 10.59
N ARG A 198 22.28 13.09 11.40
CA ARG A 198 21.79 11.99 12.24
C ARG A 198 22.16 12.28 13.68
N VAL A 199 21.24 12.09 14.60
CA VAL A 199 21.49 12.29 16.04
C VAL A 199 21.04 11.07 16.82
N ARG A 200 21.73 10.81 17.92
CA ARG A 200 21.37 9.78 18.91
C ARG A 200 21.39 10.38 20.30
N ARG A 201 20.71 9.72 21.23
CA ARG A 201 20.85 10.01 22.64
C ARG A 201 22.09 9.31 23.18
N ASP A 202 22.89 10.04 23.94
CA ASP A 202 23.96 9.49 24.74
C ASP A 202 23.40 8.84 26.02
N ALA A 203 24.28 8.25 26.84
CA ALA A 203 23.91 7.61 28.11
C ALA A 203 23.43 8.61 29.18
N GLU A 204 23.75 9.89 29.03
CA GLU A 204 23.40 10.99 29.94
C GLU A 204 22.10 11.69 29.51
N GLY A 205 21.52 11.27 28.38
CA GLY A 205 20.30 11.83 27.79
C GLY A 205 20.52 13.05 26.89
N GLY A 206 21.77 13.44 26.66
CA GLY A 206 22.16 14.46 25.69
C GLY A 206 22.00 13.96 24.26
N TRP A 207 21.97 14.90 23.31
CA TRP A 207 21.92 14.59 21.88
C TRP A 207 23.31 14.74 21.28
N GLU A 208 23.85 13.67 20.71
CA GLU A 208 25.11 13.67 19.98
C GLU A 208 24.88 13.40 18.49
N GLU A 209 25.69 14.04 17.65
CA GLU A 209 25.66 13.81 16.21
C GLU A 209 26.37 12.50 15.87
N VAL A 210 25.77 11.70 14.99
CA VAL A 210 26.31 10.41 14.58
C VAL A 210 27.24 10.60 13.37
N GLU A 211 28.45 10.05 13.46
CA GLU A 211 29.57 10.28 12.54
C GLU A 211 29.26 9.92 11.06
N HIS A 212 29.98 10.56 10.13
CA HIS A 212 29.74 10.46 8.68
C HIS A 212 29.97 9.06 8.07
N ALA A 213 30.78 8.19 8.70
CA ALA A 213 31.02 6.81 8.24
C ALA A 213 29.89 5.84 8.62
N TYR A 214 28.74 6.36 9.05
CA TYR A 214 27.61 5.58 9.54
C TYR A 214 27.01 4.64 8.47
N VAL A 215 27.03 3.35 8.79
CA VAL A 215 26.37 2.29 8.02
C VAL A 215 25.29 1.66 8.90
N HIS A 216 24.03 1.72 8.47
CA HIS A 216 22.87 1.25 9.24
C HIS A 216 23.04 -0.19 9.75
N GLU A 217 23.54 -1.10 8.92
CA GLU A 217 23.75 -2.52 9.26
C GLU A 217 24.79 -2.71 10.39
N ARG A 218 25.87 -1.93 10.35
CA ARG A 218 26.91 -1.96 11.39
C ARG A 218 26.42 -1.30 12.67
N ALA A 219 25.76 -0.15 12.55
CA ALA A 219 25.21 0.58 13.69
C ALA A 219 24.14 -0.24 14.43
N MET A 220 23.33 -1.00 13.70
CA MET A 220 22.37 -1.95 14.26
C MET A 220 23.06 -3.06 15.05
N ARG A 221 24.13 -3.65 14.52
CA ARG A 221 24.88 -4.70 15.22
C ARG A 221 25.54 -4.18 16.50
N ASP A 222 26.12 -2.99 16.43
CA ASP A 222 26.90 -2.40 17.49
C ASP A 222 26.01 -1.60 18.49
N ASN A 223 24.70 -1.59 18.27
CA ASN A 223 23.69 -0.85 19.04
C ASN A 223 23.99 0.66 19.19
N VAL A 224 24.51 1.26 18.12
CA VAL A 224 24.82 2.70 18.01
C VAL A 224 23.96 3.38 16.93
N GLU A 225 22.76 2.84 16.69
CA GLU A 225 21.81 3.39 15.73
C GLU A 225 21.42 4.84 16.10
N ALA A 226 21.22 5.66 15.07
CA ALA A 226 20.64 6.99 15.26
C ALA A 226 19.24 6.87 15.89
N ASP A 227 18.85 7.85 16.70
CA ASP A 227 17.48 7.96 17.22
C ASP A 227 16.62 8.85 16.33
N ILE A 228 17.23 9.87 15.72
CA ILE A 228 16.57 10.77 14.78
C ILE A 228 17.46 11.00 13.56
N VAL A 229 16.86 10.94 12.37
CA VAL A 229 17.50 11.32 11.11
C VAL A 229 16.74 12.47 10.47
N PHE A 230 17.46 13.54 10.15
CA PHE A 230 16.91 14.72 9.49
C PHE A 230 17.21 14.67 8.00
N LEU A 231 16.18 14.81 7.19
CA LEU A 231 16.22 14.80 5.74
C LEU A 231 15.63 16.10 5.18
N GLY A 232 16.14 16.58 4.04
CA GLY A 232 15.65 17.80 3.41
C GLY A 232 15.81 17.85 1.89
N ASN A 233 14.89 18.52 1.21
CA ASN A 233 15.00 18.92 -0.19
C ASN A 233 14.14 20.18 -0.41
N GLY A 234 14.80 21.34 -0.54
CA GLY A 234 14.13 22.63 -0.60
C GLY A 234 13.27 22.87 0.65
N ALA A 235 11.98 23.14 0.46
CA ALA A 235 11.04 23.39 1.55
C ALA A 235 10.54 22.13 2.27
N LEU A 236 10.81 20.93 1.75
CA LEU A 236 10.40 19.68 2.37
C LEU A 236 11.47 19.21 3.37
N GLY A 237 11.17 19.30 4.66
CA GLY A 237 11.98 18.75 5.75
C GLY A 237 11.28 17.58 6.45
N LEU A 238 11.98 16.45 6.63
CA LEU A 238 11.50 15.29 7.41
C LEU A 238 12.42 14.97 8.58
N ALA A 239 11.83 14.60 9.71
CA ALA A 239 12.56 14.05 10.86
C ALA A 239 12.07 12.62 11.12
N LEU A 240 12.90 11.63 10.79
CA LEU A 240 12.60 10.22 11.01
C LEU A 240 13.00 9.85 12.44
N ARG A 241 12.03 9.50 13.28
CA ARG A 241 12.26 9.17 14.68
C ARG A 241 12.13 7.66 14.89
N ARG A 242 13.16 7.05 15.47
CA ARG A 242 13.13 5.64 15.85
C ARG A 242 12.12 5.42 16.97
N ALA A 243 11.09 4.61 16.73
CA ALA A 243 10.12 4.22 17.75
C ALA A 243 10.59 3.02 18.59
N GLY A 244 11.55 2.24 18.07
CA GLY A 244 12.01 0.99 18.65
C GLY A 244 11.28 -0.22 18.06
N ARG A 245 11.98 -1.37 17.96
CA ARG A 245 11.52 -2.55 17.20
C ARG A 245 10.28 -3.24 17.77
N ALA A 246 10.03 -3.07 19.08
CA ALA A 246 8.87 -3.62 19.76
C ALA A 246 7.69 -2.62 19.86
N ALA A 247 7.85 -1.40 19.33
CA ALA A 247 6.81 -0.40 19.39
C ALA A 247 5.64 -0.79 18.47
N ARG A 248 4.42 -0.81 19.04
CA ARG A 248 3.20 -0.90 18.24
C ARG A 248 2.93 0.48 17.66
N LEU A 249 3.34 0.67 16.40
CA LEU A 249 2.92 1.83 15.62
C LEU A 249 1.55 1.55 15.02
N ASP A 250 0.55 2.30 15.47
CA ASP A 250 -0.81 2.21 14.94
C ASP A 250 -0.89 3.01 13.62
N TYR A 251 -0.39 2.40 12.54
CA TYR A 251 -0.38 3.02 11.21
C TYR A 251 -1.79 3.30 10.64
N ALA A 252 -2.84 2.70 11.21
CA ALA A 252 -4.22 2.96 10.80
C ALA A 252 -4.79 4.23 11.45
N ARG A 253 -4.30 4.60 12.63
CA ARG A 253 -4.76 5.77 13.40
C ARG A 253 -3.82 6.97 13.34
N ILE A 254 -2.58 6.80 12.90
CA ILE A 254 -1.65 7.92 12.71
C ILE A 254 -2.16 8.78 11.55
N GLU A 255 -2.77 9.93 11.90
CA GLU A 255 -3.22 11.00 10.99
C GLU A 255 -2.04 11.79 10.40
N ASN A 256 -0.98 11.11 9.97
CA ASN A 256 0.15 11.77 9.32
C ASN A 256 -0.15 11.89 7.83
N ALA A 257 -0.81 12.99 7.47
CA ALA A 257 -0.97 13.43 6.09
C ALA A 257 0.06 14.51 5.77
N VAL A 258 0.91 14.29 4.76
CA VAL A 258 1.87 15.28 4.27
C VAL A 258 1.47 15.68 2.85
N GLY A 259 1.13 16.95 2.68
CA GLY A 259 0.83 17.53 1.37
C GLY A 259 2.05 18.23 0.78
N ILE A 260 2.39 17.92 -0.46
CA ILE A 260 3.44 18.64 -1.19
C ILE A 260 2.97 19.05 -2.58
N THR A 261 3.50 20.16 -3.05
CA THR A 261 3.31 20.63 -4.43
C THR A 261 4.63 20.45 -5.17
N VAL A 262 4.57 19.86 -6.36
CA VAL A 262 5.74 19.54 -7.20
C VAL A 262 5.45 19.86 -8.66
N ASP A 263 6.48 19.99 -9.48
CA ASP A 263 6.32 20.13 -10.92
C ASP A 263 5.75 18.84 -11.56
N ALA A 264 5.25 18.95 -12.79
CA ALA A 264 4.59 17.84 -13.48
C ALA A 264 5.51 16.62 -13.70
N GLN A 265 6.81 16.84 -13.97
CA GLN A 265 7.78 15.76 -14.19
C GLN A 265 8.06 15.01 -12.88
N SER A 266 8.25 15.75 -11.79
CA SER A 266 8.42 15.18 -10.45
C SER A 266 7.17 14.41 -10.00
N ALA A 267 5.97 14.94 -10.23
CA ALA A 267 4.72 14.25 -9.92
C ALA A 267 4.61 12.91 -10.66
N ALA A 268 4.92 12.91 -11.97
CA ALA A 268 4.89 11.70 -12.79
C ALA A 268 5.93 10.67 -12.32
N ARG A 269 7.15 11.11 -11.98
CA ARG A 269 8.20 10.24 -11.44
C ARG A 269 7.79 9.60 -10.11
N ILE A 270 7.27 10.40 -9.17
CA ILE A 270 6.80 9.88 -7.86
C ILE A 270 5.66 8.88 -8.09
N LYS A 271 4.68 9.22 -8.94
CA LYS A 271 3.56 8.32 -9.25
C LYS A 271 4.03 7.00 -9.86
N ALA A 272 4.98 7.04 -10.79
CA ALA A 272 5.57 5.83 -11.38
C ALA A 272 6.25 4.96 -10.31
N MET A 273 7.05 5.54 -9.41
CA MET A 273 7.68 4.78 -8.32
C MET A 273 6.67 4.16 -7.36
N VAL A 274 5.62 4.92 -7.00
CA VAL A 274 4.51 4.44 -6.17
C VAL A 274 3.83 3.22 -6.79
N LEU A 275 3.54 3.29 -8.09
CA LEU A 275 2.92 2.21 -8.84
C LEU A 275 3.85 1.00 -8.98
N MET A 276 5.12 1.22 -9.36
CA MET A 276 6.11 0.15 -9.53
C MET A 276 6.39 -0.60 -8.24
N ARG A 277 6.40 0.09 -7.10
CA ARG A 277 6.62 -0.52 -5.78
C ARG A 277 5.33 -1.02 -5.11
N GLY A 278 4.18 -0.85 -5.76
CA GLY A 278 2.89 -1.37 -5.29
C GLY A 278 2.38 -0.69 -4.02
N TYR A 279 2.70 0.59 -3.81
CA TYR A 279 2.16 1.33 -2.66
C TYR A 279 0.69 1.67 -2.84
N THR A 280 -0.02 1.82 -1.73
CA THR A 280 -1.47 2.01 -1.73
C THR A 280 -1.80 3.42 -2.24
N LEU A 281 -2.38 3.53 -3.43
CA LEU A 281 -3.02 4.77 -3.85
C LEU A 281 -4.33 4.97 -3.07
N LEU A 282 -4.49 6.15 -2.49
CA LEU A 282 -5.68 6.59 -1.77
C LEU A 282 -6.65 7.34 -2.71
N GLY A 283 -6.10 8.03 -3.70
CA GLY A 283 -6.87 8.76 -4.71
C GLY A 283 -5.99 9.24 -5.86
N SER A 284 -6.57 9.48 -7.02
CA SER A 284 -5.86 10.06 -8.17
C SER A 284 -6.80 10.98 -8.93
N THR A 285 -6.30 12.16 -9.27
CA THR A 285 -7.01 13.20 -10.02
C THR A 285 -6.14 13.71 -11.19
N PRO A 286 -6.73 14.46 -12.13
CA PRO A 286 -5.96 15.16 -13.15
C PRO A 286 -4.98 16.21 -12.62
N ASP A 287 -4.99 16.57 -11.34
CA ASP A 287 -4.12 17.62 -10.76
C ASP A 287 -3.16 17.07 -9.69
N GLY A 288 -3.24 15.78 -9.39
CA GLY A 288 -2.49 15.19 -8.29
C GLY A 288 -2.94 13.80 -7.91
N PHE A 289 -2.30 13.21 -6.92
CA PHE A 289 -2.64 11.88 -6.42
C PHE A 289 -2.26 11.76 -4.95
N GLU A 290 -2.87 10.82 -4.27
CA GLU A 290 -2.62 10.53 -2.87
C GLU A 290 -2.22 9.07 -2.73
N PHE A 291 -1.22 8.80 -1.91
CA PHE A 291 -0.78 7.43 -1.64
C PHE A 291 -0.36 7.26 -0.18
N ARG A 292 -0.36 6.03 0.31
CA ARG A 292 0.18 5.67 1.61
C ARG A 292 1.51 4.94 1.42
N ASP A 293 2.54 5.41 2.12
CA ASP A 293 3.87 4.83 2.06
C ASP A 293 4.01 3.59 2.98
N PRO A 294 5.16 2.88 2.94
CA PRO A 294 5.40 1.70 3.78
C PRO A 294 5.38 1.96 5.29
N PHE A 295 5.51 3.22 5.70
CA PHE A 295 5.53 3.67 7.10
C PHE A 295 4.17 4.22 7.53
N GLY A 296 3.14 4.01 6.72
CA GLY A 296 1.77 4.39 7.02
C GLY A 296 1.47 5.87 6.85
N VAL A 297 2.39 6.68 6.30
CA VAL A 297 2.16 8.12 6.08
C VAL A 297 1.38 8.31 4.79
N ALA A 298 0.32 9.11 4.85
CA ALA A 298 -0.45 9.51 3.67
C ALA A 298 0.21 10.73 3.03
N TRP A 299 0.50 10.64 1.74
CA TRP A 299 1.13 11.70 0.96
C TRP A 299 0.13 12.23 -0.06
N SER A 300 -0.14 13.54 -0.04
CA SER A 300 -0.94 14.22 -1.07
C SER A 300 -0.01 15.00 -1.99
N ILE A 301 0.09 14.56 -3.24
CA ILE A 301 0.97 15.13 -4.25
C ILE A 301 0.12 15.99 -5.19
N ARG A 302 0.35 17.30 -5.20
CA ARG A 302 -0.30 18.25 -6.10
C ARG A 302 0.68 18.75 -7.15
N ARG A 303 0.21 18.96 -8.38
CA ARG A 303 0.99 19.63 -9.41
C ARG A 303 0.95 21.13 -9.20
N ALA A 304 2.10 21.78 -9.30
CA ALA A 304 2.16 23.22 -9.47
C ALA A 304 1.47 23.59 -10.80
N ALA A 305 0.69 24.67 -10.79
CA ALA A 305 0.01 25.21 -11.97
C ALA A 305 1.01 25.78 -12.97
#